data_AF-Q5YD95-F1
#
_entry.id   AF-Q5YD95-F1
#
_cell.length_a   1.000
_cell.length_b   1.000
_cell.length_c   1.000
_cell.angle_alpha   90.00
_cell.angle_beta   90.00
_cell.angle_gamma   90.00
#
_symmetry.space_group_name_H-M   'P 1'
#
loop_
_entity.id
_entity.type
_entity.pdbx_description
1 polymer ?
#
loop_
_entity_poly.entity_id
_entity_poly.type
_entity_poly.pdbx_seq_one_letter_code
_entity_poly.pdbx_strand_id
1 'polypeptide(L)'
;TKTDGGGWIIFQRRINGNVDFYRGWKEYRDGFGDYNIGEFYLGNENMFKLTSTGQYDLRIDLEFNDKTYFAQYEDFKVLSETEKYKLEIGNYSGNASNGLRFDNNMFFSTFDRENDLSGLHCAQLYS
;
A
#
# COMPACT_ATOMS: atom_id res chain seq x y z
N THR A 1 15.42 0.80 17.15
CA THR A 1 14.20 0.40 17.90
C THR A 1 13.37 -0.49 17.01
N LYS A 2 12.71 -1.52 17.57
CA LYS A 2 11.74 -2.33 16.82
C LYS A 2 10.36 -1.71 17.03
N THR A 3 9.67 -1.34 15.96
CA THR A 3 8.28 -0.89 16.02
C THR A 3 7.42 -2.06 16.53
N ASP A 4 6.67 -1.82 17.60
CA ASP A 4 5.66 -2.75 18.13
C ASP A 4 6.12 -4.21 18.25
N GLY A 5 7.24 -4.46 18.92
CA GLY A 5 7.81 -5.81 19.08
C GLY A 5 8.53 -6.38 17.84
N GLY A 6 8.34 -5.80 16.66
CA GLY A 6 8.95 -6.22 15.39
C GLY A 6 8.19 -7.34 14.68
N GLY A 7 8.82 -7.95 13.66
CA GLY A 7 8.16 -8.96 12.80
C GLY A 7 7.44 -8.37 11.57
N TRP A 8 7.52 -7.06 11.40
CA TRP A 8 6.93 -6.35 10.25
C TRP A 8 7.71 -6.60 8.97
N ILE A 9 6.98 -6.93 7.90
CA ILE A 9 7.48 -6.94 6.53
C ILE A 9 7.18 -5.57 5.93
N ILE A 10 8.23 -4.84 5.55
CA ILE A 10 8.08 -3.53 4.90
C ILE A 10 7.85 -3.78 3.42
N PHE A 11 6.66 -3.43 2.91
CA PHE A 11 6.35 -3.56 1.49
C PHE A 11 6.39 -2.22 0.73
N GLN A 12 6.39 -1.09 1.43
CA GLN A 12 6.51 0.24 0.84
C GLN A 12 7.26 1.16 1.79
N ARG A 13 8.09 2.06 1.26
CA ARG A 13 8.72 3.12 2.05
C ARG A 13 8.95 4.38 1.23
N ARG A 14 8.62 5.55 1.80
CA ARG A 14 8.94 6.90 1.29
C ARG A 14 9.78 7.64 2.33
N ILE A 15 10.86 8.30 1.90
CA ILE A 15 11.76 9.02 2.80
C ILE A 15 12.35 10.31 2.19
N ASN A 16 12.60 10.36 0.89
CA ASN A 16 13.41 11.43 0.27
C ASN A 16 12.95 11.83 -1.14
N GLY A 17 12.04 11.08 -1.76
CA GLY A 17 11.52 11.37 -3.10
C GLY A 17 12.47 11.00 -4.24
N ASN A 18 13.49 10.18 -4.01
CA ASN A 18 14.43 9.75 -5.05
C ASN A 18 13.85 8.70 -6.00
N VAL A 19 12.79 8.01 -5.59
CA VAL A 19 12.08 7.04 -6.44
C VAL A 19 10.78 7.65 -6.92
N ASP A 20 10.58 7.64 -8.24
CA ASP A 20 9.31 8.00 -8.86
C ASP A 20 8.26 6.90 -8.62
N PHE A 21 7.11 7.29 -8.07
CA PHE A 21 5.95 6.42 -7.82
C PHE A 21 4.84 6.61 -8.87
N TYR A 22 5.00 7.52 -9.83
CA TYR A 22 4.09 7.62 -10.97
C TYR A 22 4.43 6.55 -12.01
N ARG A 23 4.00 5.32 -11.73
CA ARG A 23 4.38 4.10 -12.45
C ARG A 23 3.19 3.36 -13.07
N GLY A 24 3.47 2.60 -14.11
CA GLY A 24 2.46 1.81 -14.81
C GLY A 24 2.10 0.51 -14.09
N TRP A 25 1.06 -0.18 -14.57
CA TRP A 25 0.55 -1.41 -13.96
C TRP A 25 1.63 -2.46 -13.78
N LYS A 26 2.45 -2.70 -14.81
CA LYS A 26 3.50 -3.71 -14.78
C LYS A 26 4.53 -3.45 -13.68
N GLU A 27 4.90 -2.19 -13.46
CA GLU A 27 5.86 -1.81 -12.42
C GLU A 27 5.24 -1.96 -11.03
N TYR A 28 3.99 -1.54 -10.84
CA TYR A 28 3.28 -1.79 -9.58
C TYR A 28 3.05 -3.28 -9.30
N ARG A 29 2.86 -4.08 -10.35
CA ARG A 29 2.75 -5.54 -10.26
C ARG A 29 4.05 -6.17 -9.77
N ASP A 30 5.15 -5.86 -10.46
CA ASP A 30 6.45 -6.49 -10.28
C ASP A 30 7.25 -5.91 -9.09
N GLY A 31 6.97 -4.66 -8.71
CA GLY A 31 7.72 -3.90 -7.73
C GLY A 31 8.78 -2.97 -8.36
N PHE A 32 9.19 -1.95 -7.61
CA PHE A 32 10.19 -0.96 -8.05
C PHE A 32 10.89 -0.29 -6.87
N GLY A 33 11.96 0.46 -7.17
CA GLY A 33 12.85 1.05 -6.17
C GLY A 33 13.81 0.03 -5.56
N ASP A 34 14.52 0.43 -4.51
CA ASP A 34 15.52 -0.43 -3.85
C ASP A 34 15.54 -0.14 -2.34
N TYR A 35 15.53 -1.22 -1.55
CA TYR A 35 15.68 -1.12 -0.10
C TYR A 35 16.94 -0.37 0.31
N ASN A 36 18.04 -0.53 -0.44
CA ASN A 36 19.34 0.09 -0.18
C ASN A 36 19.34 1.61 -0.38
N ILE A 37 18.52 2.12 -1.30
CA ILE A 37 18.39 3.58 -1.54
C ILE A 37 17.29 4.21 -0.67
N GLY A 38 16.54 3.38 0.06
CA GLY A 38 15.60 3.81 1.07
C GLY A 38 14.14 3.91 0.62
N GLU A 39 13.85 3.91 -0.67
CA GLU A 39 12.49 3.97 -1.20
C GLU A 39 12.20 2.82 -2.15
N PHE A 40 11.07 2.16 -1.96
CA PHE A 40 10.67 1.03 -2.78
C PHE A 40 9.19 0.72 -2.63
N TYR A 41 8.71 -0.10 -3.55
CA TYR A 41 7.43 -0.78 -3.55
C TYR A 41 7.66 -2.25 -3.87
N LEU A 42 7.21 -3.15 -2.99
CA LEU A 42 7.47 -4.59 -3.07
C LEU A 42 6.82 -5.24 -4.30
N GLY A 43 5.72 -4.68 -4.79
CA GLY A 43 4.94 -5.20 -5.90
C GLY A 43 3.66 -5.91 -5.45
N ASN A 44 2.57 -5.64 -6.17
CA ASN A 44 1.24 -6.18 -5.89
C ASN A 44 1.22 -7.71 -5.92
N GLU A 45 1.97 -8.32 -6.85
CA GLU A 45 2.01 -9.78 -6.94
C GLU A 45 2.71 -10.42 -5.74
N ASN A 46 3.72 -9.74 -5.19
CA ASN A 46 4.42 -10.20 -4.00
C ASN A 46 3.56 -10.01 -2.74
N MET A 47 2.82 -8.89 -2.64
CA MET A 47 1.86 -8.68 -1.56
C MET A 47 0.73 -9.70 -1.61
N PHE A 48 0.13 -9.95 -2.77
CA PHE A 48 -0.90 -10.99 -2.94
C PHE A 48 -0.40 -12.36 -2.48
N LYS A 49 0.79 -12.79 -2.93
CA LYS A 49 1.39 -14.06 -2.50
C LYS A 49 1.59 -14.11 -1.00
N LEU A 50 2.05 -13.03 -0.38
CA LEU A 50 2.26 -12.95 1.05
C LEU A 50 0.92 -13.08 1.80
N THR A 51 -0.02 -12.17 1.53
CA THR A 51 -1.30 -12.08 2.25
C THR A 51 -2.25 -13.24 1.97
N SER A 52 -1.98 -14.07 0.96
CA SER A 52 -2.73 -15.29 0.68
C SER A 52 -2.33 -16.49 1.54
N THR A 53 -1.19 -16.42 2.23
CA THR A 53 -0.66 -17.56 3.01
C THR A 53 -1.10 -17.57 4.47
N GLY A 54 -1.70 -16.47 4.94
CA GLY A 54 -2.08 -16.34 6.33
C GLY A 54 -2.80 -15.03 6.61
N GLN A 55 -3.02 -14.77 7.89
CA GLN A 55 -3.58 -13.51 8.37
C GLN A 55 -2.44 -12.53 8.64
N TYR A 56 -2.55 -11.33 8.09
CA TYR A 56 -1.58 -10.26 8.25
C TYR A 56 -2.33 -9.00 8.65
N ASP A 57 -1.72 -8.21 9.53
CA ASP A 57 -2.16 -6.85 9.81
C ASP A 57 -1.35 -5.86 8.97
N LEU A 58 -1.98 -4.77 8.57
CA LEU A 58 -1.33 -3.64 7.94
C LEU A 58 -1.04 -2.58 9.00
N ARG A 59 0.20 -2.11 9.06
CA ARG A 59 0.60 -0.92 9.82
C ARG A 59 1.18 0.12 8.88
N ILE A 60 0.73 1.36 9.02
CA ILE A 60 1.24 2.54 8.32
C ILE A 60 1.82 3.48 9.37
N ASP A 61 3.12 3.72 9.31
CA ASP A 61 3.81 4.73 10.12
C ASP A 61 4.01 6.00 9.27
N LEU A 62 3.66 7.17 9.82
CA LEU A 62 3.69 8.47 9.16
C LEU A 62 4.46 9.48 10.02
N GLU A 63 5.16 10.41 9.37
CA GLU A 63 5.80 11.54 10.05
C GLU A 63 5.37 12.85 9.39
N PHE A 64 4.94 13.82 10.22
CA PHE A 64 4.60 15.17 9.77
C PHE A 64 4.96 16.19 10.84
N ASN A 65 5.74 17.22 10.45
CA ASN A 65 6.25 18.25 11.38
C ASN A 65 6.90 17.66 12.63
N ASP A 66 7.84 16.72 12.44
CA ASP A 66 8.57 16.00 13.50
C ASP A 66 7.67 15.20 14.48
N LYS A 67 6.40 14.98 14.13
CA LYS A 67 5.47 14.14 14.90
C LYS A 67 5.18 12.86 14.15
N THR A 68 5.22 11.75 14.90
CA THR A 68 4.94 10.42 14.37
C THR A 68 3.49 10.01 14.64
N TYR A 69 2.86 9.43 13.63
CA TYR A 69 1.51 8.88 13.69
C TYR A 69 1.54 7.45 13.16
N PHE A 70 0.52 6.66 13.53
CA PHE A 70 0.30 5.36 12.93
C PHE A 70 -1.19 5.05 12.75
N ALA A 71 -1.45 4.26 11.71
CA ALA A 71 -2.72 3.60 11.45
C ALA A 71 -2.45 2.08 11.37
N GLN A 72 -3.32 1.28 11.95
CA GLN A 72 -3.26 -0.17 11.88
C GLN A 72 -4.62 -0.72 11.47
N TYR A 73 -4.58 -1.73 10.61
CA TYR A 73 -5.74 -2.42 10.06
C TYR A 73 -5.55 -3.92 10.23
N GLU A 74 -6.51 -4.58 10.87
CA GLU A 74 -6.56 -6.04 10.95
C GLU A 74 -6.87 -6.64 9.56
N ASP A 75 -6.62 -7.93 9.36
CA ASP A 75 -7.08 -8.69 8.18
C ASP A 75 -6.71 -8.08 6.81
N PHE A 76 -5.50 -7.52 6.69
CA PHE A 76 -5.02 -6.95 5.44
C PHE A 76 -4.80 -8.02 4.37
N LYS A 77 -5.45 -7.84 3.22
CA LYS A 77 -5.23 -8.65 2.02
C LYS A 77 -5.19 -7.79 0.76
N VAL A 78 -4.33 -8.23 -0.14
CA VAL A 78 -4.36 -7.85 -1.56
C VAL A 78 -4.79 -9.09 -2.34
N LEU A 79 -5.84 -8.98 -3.14
CA LEU A 79 -6.34 -10.11 -3.94
C LEU A 79 -5.52 -10.34 -5.21
N SER A 80 -5.89 -11.36 -6.00
CA SER A 80 -5.15 -11.75 -7.20
C SER A 80 -5.11 -10.66 -8.29
N GLU A 81 -4.20 -10.79 -9.26
CA GLU A 81 -4.16 -9.90 -10.45
C GLU A 81 -5.49 -9.96 -11.24
N THR A 82 -6.13 -11.13 -11.30
CA THR A 82 -7.44 -11.31 -11.94
C THR A 82 -8.56 -10.57 -11.21
N GLU A 83 -8.40 -10.36 -9.91
CA GLU A 83 -9.27 -9.54 -9.06
C GLU A 83 -8.72 -8.11 -8.92
N LYS A 84 -7.80 -7.72 -9.80
CA LYS A 84 -7.25 -6.36 -9.91
C LYS A 84 -6.64 -5.86 -8.61
N TYR A 85 -6.01 -6.77 -7.85
CA TYR A 85 -5.35 -6.45 -6.59
C TYR A 85 -6.27 -5.69 -5.61
N LYS A 86 -7.56 -6.07 -5.57
CA LYS A 86 -8.55 -5.49 -4.66
C LYS A 86 -8.02 -5.47 -3.22
N LEU A 87 -8.19 -4.34 -2.55
CA LEU A 87 -7.83 -4.17 -1.14
C LEU A 87 -8.92 -4.74 -0.24
N GLU A 88 -8.55 -5.56 0.74
CA GLU A 88 -9.41 -5.91 1.87
C GLU A 88 -8.71 -5.56 3.18
N ILE A 89 -9.42 -4.86 4.05
CA ILE A 89 -8.96 -4.46 5.38
C ILE A 89 -10.09 -4.60 6.41
N GLY A 90 -9.71 -5.01 7.61
CA GLY A 90 -10.55 -5.19 8.79
C GLY A 90 -10.56 -3.97 9.70
N ASN A 91 -10.60 -4.22 11.02
CA ASN A 91 -10.78 -3.16 12.01
C ASN A 91 -9.61 -2.19 12.04
N TYR A 92 -9.93 -0.92 12.21
CA TYR A 92 -8.97 0.17 12.32
C TYR A 92 -8.60 0.45 13.78
N SER A 93 -7.32 0.72 14.04
CA SER A 93 -6.83 1.34 15.27
C SER A 93 -5.65 2.28 14.96
N GLY A 94 -5.30 3.17 15.90
CA GLY A 94 -4.17 4.09 15.76
C GLY A 94 -4.50 5.53 16.12
N ASN A 95 -3.50 6.40 16.01
CA ASN A 95 -3.60 7.82 16.31
C ASN A 95 -3.58 8.71 15.05
N ALA A 96 -3.44 8.13 13.86
CA ALA A 96 -3.68 8.81 12.58
C ALA A 96 -5.19 8.91 12.27
N SER A 97 -5.55 9.49 11.13
CA SER A 97 -6.90 9.38 10.58
C SER A 97 -7.09 8.02 9.92
N ASN A 98 -8.33 7.52 9.87
CA ASN A 98 -8.67 6.30 9.14
C ASN A 98 -8.78 6.60 7.63
N GLY A 99 -7.64 6.78 6.97
CA GLY A 99 -7.55 7.18 5.56
C GLY A 99 -8.02 6.12 4.57
N LEU A 100 -7.70 4.84 4.81
CA LEU A 100 -8.02 3.74 3.87
C LEU A 100 -9.47 3.24 3.93
N ARG A 101 -10.32 3.82 4.80
CA ARG A 101 -11.71 3.38 4.97
C ARG A 101 -12.48 3.33 3.65
N PHE A 102 -12.26 4.33 2.79
CA PHE A 102 -12.96 4.45 1.51
C PHE A 102 -12.34 3.58 0.41
N ASP A 103 -11.09 3.15 0.59
CA ASP A 103 -10.38 2.28 -0.34
C ASP A 103 -10.66 0.78 -0.08
N ASN A 104 -11.30 0.45 1.05
CA ASN A 104 -11.66 -0.94 1.36
C ASN A 104 -12.60 -1.50 0.29
N ASN A 105 -12.27 -2.68 -0.24
CA ASN A 105 -12.90 -3.35 -1.37
C ASN A 105 -12.77 -2.64 -2.73
N MET A 106 -11.94 -1.61 -2.85
CA MET A 106 -11.66 -0.96 -4.13
C MET A 106 -10.57 -1.72 -4.91
N PHE A 107 -10.64 -1.64 -6.24
CA PHE A 107 -9.62 -2.19 -7.14
C PHE A 107 -8.40 -1.28 -7.22
N PHE A 108 -7.24 -1.87 -7.45
CA PHE A 108 -6.03 -1.11 -7.72
C PHE A 108 -6.08 -0.50 -9.12
N SER A 109 -5.59 0.73 -9.27
CA SER A 109 -5.56 1.46 -10.54
C SER A 109 -4.22 2.16 -10.74
N THR A 110 -3.79 2.28 -12.00
CA THR A 110 -2.60 3.03 -12.43
C THR A 110 -2.96 3.92 -13.61
N PHE A 111 -2.07 4.84 -14.01
CA PHE A 111 -2.35 5.77 -15.11
C PHE A 111 -2.65 5.08 -16.45
N ASP A 112 -2.10 3.87 -16.64
CA ASP A 112 -2.25 3.02 -17.83
C ASP A 112 -3.27 1.89 -17.65
N ARG A 113 -3.86 1.73 -16.45
CA ARG A 113 -4.90 0.75 -16.18
C ARG A 113 -5.89 1.24 -15.14
N GLU A 114 -6.97 1.79 -15.64
CA GLU A 114 -8.09 2.25 -14.83
C GLU A 114 -9.01 1.10 -14.44
N ASN A 115 -9.20 0.92 -13.14
CA ASN A 115 -10.13 -0.06 -12.58
C ASN A 115 -11.08 0.57 -11.55
N ASP A 116 -11.05 1.90 -11.35
CA ASP A 116 -11.93 2.56 -10.40
C ASP A 116 -13.39 2.57 -10.88
N LEU A 117 -14.31 2.58 -9.91
CA LEU A 117 -15.76 2.58 -10.14
C LEU A 117 -16.32 4.00 -10.33
N SER A 118 -15.50 5.02 -10.06
CA SER A 118 -15.78 6.40 -10.42
C SER A 118 -15.48 6.56 -11.90
N GLY A 119 -16.39 7.13 -12.70
CA GLY A 119 -16.09 7.56 -14.07
C GLY A 119 -15.09 8.73 -14.15
N LEU A 120 -14.12 8.79 -13.24
CA LEU A 120 -13.09 9.81 -13.05
C LEU A 120 -11.76 9.08 -12.88
N HIS A 121 -10.80 9.37 -13.74
CA HIS A 121 -9.43 8.87 -13.74
C HIS A 121 -8.65 9.26 -12.47
N CYS A 122 -8.92 8.63 -11.32
CA CYS A 122 -8.30 9.01 -10.04
C CYS A 122 -6.76 8.89 -10.11
N ALA A 123 -6.24 7.89 -10.81
CA ALA A 123 -4.80 7.69 -10.98
C ALA A 123 -4.11 8.75 -11.86
N GLN A 124 -4.86 9.46 -12.71
CA GLN A 124 -4.35 10.61 -13.49
C GLN A 124 -4.56 11.94 -12.76
N LEU A 125 -5.52 12.00 -11.83
CA LEU A 125 -5.87 13.22 -11.09
C LEU A 125 -4.99 13.44 -9.84
N TYR A 126 -4.42 12.37 -9.27
CA TYR A 126 -3.63 12.42 -8.03
C TYR A 126 -2.17 11.96 -8.19
N SER A 127 -1.62 12.07 -9.41
CA SER A 127 -0.23 11.76 -9.76
C SER A 127 0.79 12.77 -9.25
#